data_AF-B7P648-F1
#
_entry.id   AF-B7P648-F1
#
_cell.length_a   1.000
_cell.length_b   1.000
_cell.length_c   1.000
_cell.angle_alpha   90.00
_cell.angle_beta   90.00
_cell.angle_gamma   90.00
#
_symmetry.space_group_name_H-M   'P 1'
#
loop_
_entity.id
_entity.type
_entity.pdbx_description
1 polymer ?
#
loop_
_entity_poly.entity_id
_entity_poly.type
_entity_poly.pdbx_seq_one_letter_code
_entity_poly.pdbx_strand_id
1 'polypeptide(L)'
;MSSCKMFNPCCSNFYKVLAVILAALLLLEYSFNLLVYHQKNIRFLNASVSSIFEPLLSADSEIFNAGLGNRTRGGVESAGNGTGMSNTRAVSVSSNKSLKLCPLMPPNLVGCRKVLQQVPSLEDIEKNFTHIMPGGRFKPKECLARHRVAILIPYRNRKEHLRVFLYNMHQFLPRQQIDYGIFVIEQEGNGKFNRAKLLNVGYLETQGLYDCFILHDVDLIPEDDRNLYTCPEQPRHMSVAMSTMNYT
;
A
#
# COMPACT_ATOMS: atom_id res chain seq x y z
N MET A 1 50.73 -49.14 -52.01
CA MET A 1 49.46 -48.48 -52.40
C MET A 1 48.35 -49.52 -52.22
N SER A 2 47.36 -49.39 -51.35
CA SER A 2 46.81 -48.20 -50.70
C SER A 2 45.92 -48.61 -49.51
N SER A 3 45.95 -47.77 -48.49
CA SER A 3 44.80 -47.26 -47.74
C SER A 3 43.88 -48.26 -47.02
N CYS A 4 44.12 -48.42 -45.71
CA CYS A 4 43.08 -48.81 -44.76
C CYS A 4 42.26 -47.58 -44.36
N LYS A 5 40.95 -47.65 -44.55
CA LYS A 5 39.94 -46.72 -44.01
C LYS A 5 39.86 -46.87 -42.49
N MET A 6 39.62 -45.77 -41.76
CA MET A 6 38.75 -45.83 -40.58
C MET A 6 38.00 -44.50 -40.43
N PHE A 7 36.74 -44.56 -40.90
CA PHE A 7 35.67 -43.62 -40.61
C PHE A 7 35.46 -43.56 -39.09
N ASN A 8 35.29 -42.37 -38.50
CA ASN A 8 34.88 -42.22 -37.10
C ASN A 8 33.53 -41.48 -37.05
N PRO A 9 32.38 -42.18 -37.07
CA PRO A 9 31.04 -41.57 -37.15
C PRO A 9 30.55 -41.01 -35.80
N CYS A 10 31.35 -41.10 -34.74
CA CYS A 10 30.88 -40.89 -33.36
C CYS A 10 30.77 -39.40 -32.95
N CYS A 11 31.50 -38.49 -33.60
CA CYS A 11 31.56 -37.09 -33.19
C CYS A 11 30.34 -36.26 -33.65
N SER A 12 29.83 -36.45 -34.87
CA SER A 12 28.77 -35.58 -35.41
C SER A 12 27.44 -35.74 -34.67
N ASN A 13 27.07 -36.97 -34.29
CA ASN A 13 25.85 -37.21 -33.54
C ASN A 13 25.96 -36.77 -32.08
N PHE A 14 27.17 -36.85 -31.49
CA PHE A 14 27.41 -36.39 -30.13
C PHE A 14 27.16 -34.88 -29.97
N TYR A 15 27.71 -34.04 -30.85
CA TYR A 15 27.47 -32.60 -30.80
C TYR A 15 26.02 -32.21 -31.11
N LYS A 16 25.33 -32.97 -31.96
CA LYS A 16 23.89 -32.78 -32.21
C LYS A 16 23.05 -33.10 -30.98
N VAL A 17 23.34 -34.22 -30.31
CA VAL A 17 22.67 -34.60 -29.05
C VAL A 17 22.96 -33.57 -27.95
N LEU A 18 24.22 -33.12 -27.83
CA LEU A 18 24.61 -32.08 -26.87
C LEU A 18 23.90 -30.74 -27.14
N ALA A 19 23.80 -30.33 -28.40
CA ALA A 19 23.10 -29.09 -28.78
C ALA A 19 21.60 -29.17 -28.48
N VAL A 20 20.96 -30.33 -28.71
CA VAL A 20 19.54 -30.56 -28.35
C VAL A 20 19.36 -30.53 -26.84
N ILE A 21 20.26 -31.14 -26.06
CA ILE A 21 20.22 -31.10 -24.59
C ILE A 21 20.39 -29.66 -24.08
N LEU A 22 21.34 -28.90 -24.61
CA LEU A 22 21.55 -27.49 -24.23
C LEU A 22 20.35 -26.61 -24.59
N ALA A 23 19.77 -26.78 -25.78
CA ALA A 23 18.56 -26.07 -26.17
C ALA A 23 17.38 -26.43 -25.28
N ALA A 24 17.22 -27.72 -24.91
CA ALA A 24 16.17 -28.17 -24.00
C ALA A 24 16.36 -27.60 -22.58
N LEU A 25 17.60 -27.54 -22.07
CA LEU A 25 17.90 -26.92 -20.78
C LEU A 25 17.64 -25.42 -20.78
N LEU A 26 18.03 -24.71 -21.84
CA LEU A 26 17.73 -23.28 -21.99
C LEU A 26 16.23 -23.00 -22.12
N LEU A 27 15.49 -23.87 -22.82
CA LEU A 27 14.03 -23.78 -22.90
C LEU A 27 13.38 -24.12 -21.55
N LEU A 28 13.94 -25.05 -20.78
CA LEU A 28 13.50 -25.35 -19.42
C LEU A 28 13.78 -24.20 -18.46
N GLU A 29 14.97 -23.59 -18.50
CA GLU A 29 15.30 -22.41 -17.71
C GLU A 29 14.46 -21.21 -18.12
N TYR A 30 14.27 -20.97 -19.42
CA TYR A 30 13.41 -19.90 -19.91
C TYR A 30 11.96 -20.12 -19.51
N SER A 31 11.43 -21.34 -19.64
CA SER A 31 10.05 -21.65 -19.22
C SER A 31 9.90 -21.61 -17.71
N PHE A 32 10.88 -22.03 -16.91
CA PHE A 32 10.87 -21.89 -15.45
C PHE A 32 10.96 -20.42 -15.04
N ASN A 33 11.85 -19.63 -15.67
CA ASN A 33 11.95 -18.19 -15.42
C ASN A 33 10.70 -17.44 -15.88
N LEU A 34 10.10 -17.85 -17.00
CA LEU A 34 8.81 -17.33 -17.48
C LEU A 34 7.70 -17.74 -16.53
N LEU A 35 7.70 -18.96 -15.99
CA LEU A 35 6.72 -19.41 -15.00
C LEU A 35 6.91 -18.70 -13.67
N VAL A 36 8.14 -18.39 -13.25
CA VAL A 36 8.46 -17.61 -12.04
C VAL A 36 8.15 -16.13 -12.24
N TYR A 37 8.40 -15.57 -13.43
CA TYR A 37 7.99 -14.22 -13.82
C TYR A 37 6.47 -14.10 -13.88
N HIS A 38 5.82 -15.07 -14.50
CA HIS A 38 4.37 -15.16 -14.59
C HIS A 38 3.76 -15.55 -13.24
N GLN A 39 4.46 -16.25 -12.34
CA GLN A 39 4.06 -16.46 -10.96
C GLN A 39 4.34 -15.22 -10.11
N LYS A 40 5.29 -14.33 -10.42
CA LYS A 40 5.41 -13.01 -9.77
C LYS A 40 4.30 -12.06 -10.23
N ASN A 41 3.98 -12.04 -11.52
CA ASN A 41 2.84 -11.28 -12.08
C ASN A 41 1.47 -11.89 -11.70
N ILE A 42 1.35 -13.22 -11.65
CA ILE A 42 0.19 -13.94 -11.12
C ILE A 42 0.21 -13.85 -9.59
N ARG A 43 1.31 -13.72 -8.87
CA ARG A 43 1.28 -13.40 -7.43
C ARG A 43 0.78 -11.97 -7.19
N PHE A 44 1.05 -11.06 -8.13
CA PHE A 44 0.41 -9.75 -8.21
C PHE A 44 -1.08 -9.80 -8.58
N LEU A 45 -1.59 -10.93 -9.08
CA LEU A 45 -3.00 -11.11 -9.43
C LEU A 45 -3.72 -12.26 -8.68
N ASN A 46 -3.02 -13.07 -7.88
CA ASN A 46 -3.40 -14.41 -7.40
C ASN A 46 -2.29 -15.07 -6.53
N ALA A 47 -1.64 -14.35 -5.62
CA ALA A 47 -1.04 -14.98 -4.43
C ALA A 47 -2.05 -14.83 -3.29
N SER A 48 -2.73 -15.92 -2.93
CA SER A 48 -3.17 -16.20 -1.55
C SER A 48 -3.60 -15.01 -0.69
N VAL A 49 -4.57 -14.24 -1.19
CA VAL A 49 -5.35 -13.27 -0.41
C VAL A 49 -6.84 -13.37 -0.77
N SER A 50 -7.38 -14.60 -0.78
CA SER A 50 -8.82 -14.80 -0.98
C SER A 50 -9.65 -14.50 0.28
N SER A 51 -9.03 -14.27 1.45
CA SER A 51 -9.73 -13.93 2.69
C SER A 51 -9.58 -12.47 3.13
N ILE A 52 -8.76 -11.64 2.45
CA ILE A 52 -8.52 -10.23 2.85
C ILE A 52 -8.91 -9.22 1.74
N PHE A 53 -8.97 -9.61 0.45
CA PHE A 53 -9.17 -8.67 -0.67
C PHE A 53 -10.53 -8.72 -1.39
N GLU A 54 -11.44 -9.59 -0.97
CA GLU A 54 -12.81 -9.67 -1.50
C GLU A 54 -13.60 -8.33 -1.46
N PRO A 55 -13.44 -7.43 -0.46
CA PRO A 55 -14.20 -6.18 -0.47
C PRO A 55 -13.67 -5.09 -1.42
N LEU A 56 -12.46 -5.24 -2.00
CA LEU A 56 -11.78 -4.13 -2.70
C LEU A 56 -12.04 -4.11 -4.22
N LEU A 57 -12.28 -5.26 -4.85
CA LEU A 57 -12.44 -5.33 -6.31
C LEU A 57 -13.83 -4.93 -6.82
N SER A 58 -14.84 -4.87 -5.97
CA SER A 58 -16.20 -4.48 -6.35
C SER A 58 -16.45 -2.96 -6.30
N ALA A 59 -15.60 -2.18 -5.63
CA ALA A 59 -15.82 -0.75 -5.44
C ALA A 59 -15.02 0.16 -6.41
N ASP A 60 -13.92 -0.32 -6.99
CA ASP A 60 -13.01 0.53 -7.78
C ASP A 60 -13.36 0.59 -9.29
N SER A 61 -14.14 -0.36 -9.83
CA SER A 61 -14.55 -0.35 -11.25
C SER A 61 -15.59 0.72 -11.57
N GLU A 62 -16.37 1.18 -10.58
CA GLU A 62 -17.37 2.24 -10.79
C GLU A 62 -16.80 3.66 -10.69
N ILE A 63 -15.67 3.86 -10.01
CA ILE A 63 -15.07 5.20 -9.80
C ILE A 63 -14.17 5.63 -10.97
N PHE A 64 -13.50 4.68 -11.64
CA PHE A 64 -12.56 5.00 -12.73
C PHE A 64 -13.26 5.54 -14.00
N ASN A 65 -14.53 5.20 -14.21
CA ASN A 65 -15.31 5.69 -15.36
C ASN A 65 -15.89 7.11 -15.18
N ALA A 66 -15.92 7.65 -13.96
CA ALA A 66 -16.48 8.97 -13.68
C ALA A 66 -15.50 10.14 -13.89
N GLY A 67 -14.19 9.86 -14.03
CA GLY A 67 -13.14 10.88 -14.09
C GLY A 67 -12.76 11.39 -15.49
N LEU A 68 -13.24 10.75 -16.57
CA LEU A 68 -12.79 11.02 -17.94
C LEU A 68 -13.85 11.64 -18.87
N GLY A 69 -15.04 11.95 -18.37
CA GLY A 69 -16.11 12.57 -19.15
C GLY A 69 -16.55 13.91 -18.58
N ASN A 70 -15.82 14.99 -18.88
CA ASN A 70 -16.39 16.32 -19.12
C ASN A 70 -15.30 17.35 -19.42
N ARG A 71 -14.96 17.47 -20.71
CA ARG A 71 -14.23 18.62 -21.23
C ARG A 71 -14.85 19.05 -22.56
N THR A 72 -15.99 19.74 -22.51
CA THR A 72 -16.53 20.52 -23.63
C THR A 72 -17.49 21.63 -23.14
N ARG A 73 -17.07 22.88 -23.38
CA ARG A 73 -17.82 24.08 -23.84
C ARG A 73 -19.26 24.35 -23.33
N GLY A 74 -19.40 25.49 -22.61
CA GLY A 74 -20.15 26.69 -23.05
C GLY A 74 -21.69 26.77 -22.85
N GLY A 75 -22.17 27.88 -22.27
CA GLY A 75 -23.48 28.47 -22.60
C GLY A 75 -24.46 28.81 -21.45
N VAL A 76 -24.45 30.09 -21.02
CA VAL A 76 -25.56 31.07 -20.81
C VAL A 76 -27.01 30.61 -20.48
N GLU A 77 -27.54 31.21 -19.39
CA GLU A 77 -28.93 31.63 -19.01
C GLU A 77 -30.17 30.73 -19.25
N SER A 78 -31.00 30.52 -18.22
CA SER A 78 -32.16 31.38 -17.85
C SER A 78 -33.23 30.65 -17.02
N ALA A 79 -34.06 31.42 -16.33
CA ALA A 79 -35.03 31.02 -15.32
C ALA A 79 -36.35 30.46 -15.88
N GLY A 80 -37.05 29.63 -15.10
CA GLY A 80 -38.42 29.18 -15.38
C GLY A 80 -39.11 28.54 -14.17
N ASN A 81 -40.24 29.12 -13.78
CA ASN A 81 -41.09 28.81 -12.63
C ASN A 81 -42.20 27.81 -13.05
N GLY A 82 -42.64 26.89 -12.17
CA GLY A 82 -43.73 25.96 -12.48
C GLY A 82 -44.13 25.04 -11.32
N THR A 83 -45.32 25.31 -10.79
CA THR A 83 -46.04 24.61 -9.72
C THR A 83 -46.59 23.23 -10.12
N GLY A 84 -46.62 22.26 -9.19
CA GLY A 84 -47.37 21.02 -9.36
C GLY A 84 -47.22 20.05 -8.18
N MET A 85 -48.24 19.98 -7.33
CA MET A 85 -48.31 19.12 -6.15
C MET A 85 -48.94 17.78 -6.55
N SER A 86 -48.26 16.66 -6.33
CA SER A 86 -48.92 15.34 -6.25
C SER A 86 -48.13 14.39 -5.36
N ASN A 87 -48.82 13.91 -4.32
CA ASN A 87 -48.35 12.93 -3.37
C ASN A 87 -48.17 11.58 -4.06
N THR A 88 -46.92 11.14 -4.19
CA THR A 88 -46.60 9.73 -4.34
C THR A 88 -45.63 9.40 -3.22
N ARG A 89 -45.94 8.38 -2.41
CA ARG A 89 -44.97 7.78 -1.49
C ARG A 89 -43.87 7.14 -2.33
N ALA A 90 -42.94 7.96 -2.78
CA ALA A 90 -41.69 7.53 -3.35
C ALA A 90 -40.88 6.94 -2.20
N VAL A 91 -40.86 5.61 -2.16
CA VAL A 91 -39.79 4.84 -1.52
C VAL A 91 -38.48 5.56 -1.86
N SER A 92 -37.83 6.11 -0.84
CA SER A 92 -36.55 6.78 -0.99
C SER A 92 -35.53 5.72 -1.40
N VAL A 93 -35.43 5.50 -2.71
CA VAL A 93 -34.28 4.89 -3.35
C VAL A 93 -33.10 5.73 -2.88
N SER A 94 -32.28 5.15 -2.00
CA SER A 94 -31.07 5.75 -1.47
C SER A 94 -30.26 6.27 -2.64
N SER A 95 -30.26 7.58 -2.82
CA SER A 95 -29.37 8.24 -3.77
C SER A 95 -27.96 7.81 -3.40
N ASN A 96 -27.25 7.11 -4.29
CA ASN A 96 -25.82 6.86 -4.21
C ASN A 96 -25.11 8.22 -4.17
N LYS A 97 -25.04 8.81 -2.99
CA LYS A 97 -24.42 10.10 -2.76
C LYS A 97 -22.94 9.83 -2.75
N SER A 98 -22.29 10.05 -3.89
CA SER A 98 -20.84 10.11 -4.01
C SER A 98 -20.25 10.82 -2.79
N LEU A 99 -19.40 10.11 -2.04
CA LEU A 99 -18.76 10.65 -0.86
C LEU A 99 -17.90 11.85 -1.27
N LYS A 100 -18.05 12.97 -0.55
CA LYS A 100 -17.19 14.13 -0.75
C LYS A 100 -15.78 13.84 -0.24
N LEU A 101 -14.78 14.52 -0.80
CA LEU A 101 -13.42 14.48 -0.28
C LEU A 101 -13.39 14.98 1.17
N CYS A 102 -12.53 14.38 1.99
CA CYS A 102 -12.26 14.85 3.35
C CYS A 102 -11.76 16.31 3.31
N PRO A 103 -12.01 17.13 4.35
CA PRO A 103 -11.50 18.50 4.40
C PRO A 103 -9.96 18.52 4.38
N LEU A 104 -9.38 19.63 3.88
CA LEU A 104 -7.91 19.78 3.84
C LEU A 104 -7.31 19.79 5.25
N MET A 105 -8.01 20.43 6.20
CA MET A 105 -7.71 20.36 7.62
C MET A 105 -8.73 19.44 8.28
N PRO A 106 -8.31 18.26 8.78
CA PRO A 106 -9.19 17.36 9.50
C PRO A 106 -9.82 18.05 10.72
N PRO A 107 -11.13 17.90 10.95
CA PRO A 107 -11.82 18.61 12.03
C PRO A 107 -11.58 17.98 13.40
N ASN A 108 -11.06 16.75 13.43
CA ASN A 108 -10.90 15.94 14.64
C ASN A 108 -9.51 16.05 15.27
N LEU A 109 -8.67 16.98 14.81
CA LEU A 109 -7.35 17.22 15.40
C LEU A 109 -7.49 17.84 16.79
N VAL A 110 -6.68 17.40 17.74
CA VAL A 110 -6.70 17.89 19.12
C VAL A 110 -5.42 18.64 19.52
N GLY A 111 -4.37 18.58 18.69
CA GLY A 111 -3.08 19.18 18.96
C GLY A 111 -2.16 18.28 19.78
N CYS A 112 -1.48 18.87 20.76
CA CYS A 112 -0.49 18.17 21.58
C CYS A 112 -1.13 17.04 22.39
N ARG A 113 -0.46 15.88 22.40
CA ARG A 113 -0.88 14.67 23.10
C ARG A 113 0.30 14.02 23.79
N LYS A 114 0.02 13.50 24.99
CA LYS A 114 0.96 12.67 25.72
C LYS A 114 1.14 11.33 25.03
N VAL A 115 2.39 10.99 24.74
CA VAL A 115 2.79 9.66 24.26
C VAL A 115 2.69 8.65 25.40
N LEU A 116 1.98 7.54 25.16
CA LEU A 116 1.85 6.47 26.14
C LEU A 116 2.96 5.45 25.95
N GLN A 117 3.80 5.30 26.97
CA GLN A 117 4.92 4.34 26.99
C GLN A 117 4.49 2.97 27.54
N GLN A 118 3.60 2.97 28.53
CA GLN A 118 2.99 1.75 29.05
C GLN A 118 1.72 1.47 28.27
N VAL A 119 1.76 0.45 27.43
CA VAL A 119 0.67 0.08 26.53
C VAL A 119 0.21 -1.36 26.79
N PRO A 120 -1.01 -1.73 26.40
CA PRO A 120 -1.51 -3.11 26.48
C PRO A 120 -0.70 -4.11 25.62
N SER A 121 -1.00 -5.40 25.73
CA SER A 121 -0.45 -6.43 24.85
C SER A 121 -0.85 -6.21 23.38
N LEU A 122 -0.18 -6.84 22.42
CA LEU A 122 -0.55 -6.69 21.01
C LEU A 122 -1.94 -7.26 20.73
N GLU A 123 -2.30 -8.33 21.44
CA GLU A 123 -3.59 -8.99 21.40
C GLU A 123 -4.69 -8.05 21.92
N ASP A 124 -4.44 -7.35 23.02
CA ASP A 124 -5.37 -6.35 23.55
C ASP A 124 -5.49 -5.13 22.63
N ILE A 125 -4.39 -4.72 21.99
CA ILE A 125 -4.39 -3.65 20.99
C ILE A 125 -5.34 -4.02 19.85
N GLU A 126 -5.15 -5.20 19.24
CA GLU A 126 -5.99 -5.67 18.13
C GLU A 126 -7.48 -5.72 18.52
N LYS A 127 -7.78 -6.20 19.73
CA LYS A 127 -9.16 -6.25 20.26
C LYS A 127 -9.76 -4.85 20.49
N ASN A 128 -8.96 -3.90 20.95
CA ASN A 128 -9.44 -2.56 21.32
C ASN A 128 -9.62 -1.64 20.10
N PHE A 129 -8.79 -1.78 19.06
CA PHE A 129 -8.83 -0.96 17.86
C PHE A 129 -9.77 -1.53 16.78
N THR A 130 -11.05 -1.64 17.10
CA THR A 130 -12.08 -2.26 16.21
C THR A 130 -12.33 -1.54 14.88
N HIS A 131 -11.89 -0.29 14.76
CA HIS A 131 -11.99 0.50 13.54
C HIS A 131 -10.80 0.32 12.60
N ILE A 132 -9.76 -0.38 13.03
CA ILE A 132 -8.59 -0.72 12.22
C ILE A 132 -8.87 -2.05 11.51
N MET A 133 -8.68 -2.05 10.20
CA MET A 133 -8.84 -3.23 9.36
C MET A 133 -7.61 -4.15 9.46
N PRO A 134 -7.77 -5.46 9.14
CA PRO A 134 -6.65 -6.40 9.07
C PRO A 134 -5.46 -5.86 8.26
N GLY A 135 -4.25 -6.17 8.73
CA GLY A 135 -3.01 -5.63 8.16
C GLY A 135 -2.68 -4.20 8.59
N GLY A 136 -3.32 -3.68 9.64
CA GLY A 136 -3.02 -2.35 10.19
C GLY A 136 -3.49 -1.21 9.30
N ARG A 137 -4.60 -1.41 8.58
CA ARG A 137 -5.15 -0.45 7.60
C ARG A 137 -6.31 0.34 8.17
N PHE A 138 -6.49 1.57 7.69
CA PHE A 138 -7.64 2.40 8.05
C PHE A 138 -8.03 3.29 6.88
N LYS A 139 -9.33 3.52 6.73
CA LYS A 139 -9.91 4.44 5.76
C LYS A 139 -11.13 5.13 6.39
N PRO A 140 -11.28 6.47 6.28
CA PRO A 140 -12.47 7.17 6.78
C PRO A 140 -13.73 6.68 6.07
N LYS A 141 -14.85 6.57 6.79
CA LYS A 141 -16.13 6.10 6.25
C LYS A 141 -17.01 7.25 5.77
N GLU A 142 -16.82 8.42 6.34
CA GLU A 142 -17.67 9.60 6.18
C GLU A 142 -17.26 10.47 4.98
N CYS A 143 -16.03 10.27 4.48
CA CYS A 143 -15.47 11.04 3.37
C CYS A 143 -14.41 10.24 2.61
N LEU A 144 -14.13 10.65 1.37
CA LEU A 144 -13.05 10.08 0.57
C LEU A 144 -11.72 10.73 0.97
N ALA A 145 -10.79 9.93 1.50
CA ALA A 145 -9.45 10.39 1.88
C ALA A 145 -8.72 11.01 0.68
N ARG A 146 -8.02 12.12 0.91
CA ARG A 146 -7.22 12.79 -0.13
C ARG A 146 -5.90 12.09 -0.41
N HIS A 147 -5.39 11.36 0.57
CA HIS A 147 -4.08 10.73 0.53
C HIS A 147 -4.21 9.26 0.92
N ARG A 148 -3.64 8.40 0.08
CA ARG A 148 -3.34 7.00 0.38
C ARG A 148 -1.89 6.91 0.82
N VAL A 149 -1.67 6.62 2.10
CA VAL A 149 -0.38 6.74 2.77
C VAL A 149 0.16 5.38 3.20
N ALA A 150 1.33 4.99 2.70
CA ALA A 150 2.10 3.86 3.21
C ALA A 150 3.09 4.36 4.27
N ILE A 151 2.97 3.86 5.50
CA ILE A 151 3.92 4.14 6.58
C ILE A 151 4.89 2.97 6.64
N LEU A 152 6.13 3.21 6.21
CA LEU A 152 7.15 2.20 6.06
C LEU A 152 8.09 2.21 7.26
N ILE A 153 8.17 1.08 7.96
CA ILE A 153 8.94 0.93 9.19
C ILE A 153 10.03 -0.12 8.99
N PRO A 154 11.31 0.27 8.91
CA PRO A 154 12.41 -0.69 8.88
C PRO A 154 12.55 -1.30 10.28
N TYR A 155 12.56 -2.62 10.37
CA TYR A 155 12.39 -3.31 11.65
C TYR A 155 13.33 -4.51 11.82
N ARG A 156 13.79 -4.73 13.06
CA ARG A 156 14.42 -5.96 13.52
C ARG A 156 14.47 -5.99 15.05
N ASN A 157 13.97 -7.06 15.68
CA ASN A 157 14.11 -7.33 17.13
C ASN A 157 13.73 -6.15 18.05
N ARG A 158 12.67 -5.40 17.75
CA ARG A 158 12.23 -4.21 18.51
C ARG A 158 10.75 -4.31 18.93
N LYS A 159 10.32 -5.47 19.42
CA LYS A 159 8.90 -5.80 19.68
C LYS A 159 8.22 -4.78 20.61
N GLU A 160 8.91 -4.36 21.67
CA GLU A 160 8.37 -3.37 22.62
C GLU A 160 8.16 -1.99 21.98
N HIS A 161 9.13 -1.50 21.19
CA HIS A 161 8.96 -0.25 20.46
C HIS A 161 7.82 -0.35 19.44
N LEU A 162 7.72 -1.48 18.71
CA LEU A 162 6.62 -1.68 17.77
C LEU A 162 5.26 -1.69 18.46
N ARG A 163 5.16 -2.30 19.63
CA ARG A 163 3.93 -2.31 20.44
C ARG A 163 3.51 -0.90 20.86
N VAL A 164 4.46 -0.11 21.38
CA VAL A 164 4.25 1.31 21.71
C VAL A 164 3.86 2.11 20.47
N PHE A 165 4.55 1.88 19.35
CA PHE A 165 4.28 2.53 18.08
C PHE A 165 2.86 2.29 17.60
N LEU A 166 2.44 1.02 17.46
CA LEU A 166 1.12 0.68 16.94
C LEU A 166 0.00 1.25 17.81
N TYR A 167 0.13 1.17 19.13
CA TYR A 167 -0.86 1.72 20.05
C TYR A 167 -1.03 3.24 19.85
N ASN A 168 0.08 4.00 19.84
CA ASN A 168 0.01 5.46 19.72
C ASN A 168 -0.43 5.88 18.31
N MET A 169 0.10 5.23 17.27
CA MET A 169 -0.17 5.58 15.87
C MET A 169 -1.60 5.26 15.45
N HIS A 170 -2.19 4.15 15.92
CA HIS A 170 -3.60 3.84 15.67
C HIS A 170 -4.58 4.75 16.40
N GLN A 171 -4.16 5.40 17.50
CA GLN A 171 -4.93 6.53 18.02
C GLN A 171 -4.73 7.78 17.16
N PHE A 172 -3.53 8.01 16.68
CA PHE A 172 -3.10 9.25 16.04
C PHE A 172 -3.66 9.45 14.62
N LEU A 173 -3.39 8.50 13.73
CA LEU A 173 -3.62 8.64 12.29
C LEU A 173 -5.10 8.75 11.89
N PRO A 174 -6.06 8.02 12.51
CA PRO A 174 -7.48 8.15 12.14
C PRO A 174 -8.05 9.56 12.29
N ARG A 175 -7.54 10.36 13.23
CA ARG A 175 -7.95 11.77 13.42
C ARG A 175 -7.61 12.64 12.22
N GLN A 176 -6.60 12.25 11.43
CA GLN A 176 -6.16 12.97 10.24
C GLN A 176 -6.97 12.61 8.98
N GLN A 177 -7.94 11.69 9.08
CA GLN A 177 -8.82 11.29 7.97
C GLN A 177 -8.07 10.87 6.68
N ILE A 178 -6.94 10.18 6.84
CA ILE A 178 -6.15 9.61 5.74
C ILE A 178 -6.49 8.13 5.55
N ASP A 179 -6.34 7.63 4.32
CA ASP A 179 -6.34 6.18 4.03
C ASP A 179 -4.91 5.71 4.20
N TYR A 180 -4.63 4.89 5.21
CA TYR A 180 -3.26 4.47 5.51
C TYR A 180 -3.12 2.97 5.71
N GLY A 181 -1.90 2.49 5.48
CA GLY A 181 -1.43 1.17 5.90
C GLY A 181 -0.07 1.28 6.58
N ILE A 182 0.13 0.50 7.64
CA ILE A 182 1.42 0.39 8.34
C ILE A 182 2.14 -0.87 7.86
N PHE A 183 3.35 -0.71 7.34
CA PHE A 183 4.17 -1.79 6.81
C PHE A 183 5.44 -1.92 7.64
N VAL A 184 5.57 -3.05 8.34
CA VAL A 184 6.76 -3.40 9.12
C VAL A 184 7.66 -4.26 8.23
N ILE A 185 8.77 -3.70 7.79
CA ILE A 185 9.73 -4.37 6.90
C ILE A 185 10.83 -4.99 7.76
N GLU A 186 10.65 -6.26 8.10
CA GLU A 186 11.57 -7.01 8.94
C GLU A 186 12.81 -7.48 8.17
N GLN A 187 13.99 -7.21 8.73
CA GLN A 187 15.24 -7.78 8.22
C GLN A 187 15.55 -9.11 8.89
N GLU A 188 15.53 -10.18 8.11
CA GLU A 188 15.95 -11.51 8.56
C GLU A 188 17.47 -11.61 8.75
N GLY A 189 17.86 -12.45 9.71
CA GLY A 189 19.25 -12.83 9.95
C GLY A 189 20.08 -11.84 10.77
N ASN A 190 21.32 -12.24 11.02
CA ASN A 190 22.22 -11.59 11.98
C ASN A 190 23.20 -10.59 11.33
N GLY A 191 23.03 -10.29 10.05
CA GLY A 191 23.87 -9.32 9.32
C GLY A 191 23.73 -7.88 9.84
N LYS A 192 24.50 -6.95 9.29
CA LYS A 192 24.34 -5.52 9.61
C LYS A 192 22.93 -5.04 9.20
N PHE A 193 22.29 -4.28 10.08
CA PHE A 193 20.98 -3.69 9.79
C PHE A 193 21.11 -2.66 8.67
N ASN A 194 20.30 -2.76 7.62
CA ASN A 194 20.32 -1.83 6.49
C ASN A 194 18.98 -1.12 6.37
N ARG A 195 18.83 -0.03 7.13
CA ARG A 195 17.64 0.80 7.19
C ARG A 195 17.16 1.25 5.80
N ALA A 196 18.06 1.83 5.00
CA ALA A 196 17.73 2.38 3.69
C ALA A 196 17.24 1.29 2.71
N LYS A 197 17.87 0.11 2.73
CA LYS A 197 17.44 -1.01 1.89
C LYS A 197 16.04 -1.49 2.24
N LEU A 198 15.70 -1.60 3.52
CA LEU A 198 14.36 -2.01 3.96
C LEU A 198 13.29 -1.02 3.55
N LEU A 199 13.57 0.29 3.64
CA LEU A 199 12.67 1.33 3.16
C LEU A 199 12.43 1.23 1.65
N ASN A 200 13.49 0.99 0.86
CA ASN A 200 13.35 0.77 -0.58
C ASN A 200 12.50 -0.48 -0.89
N VAL A 201 12.69 -1.57 -0.14
CA VAL A 201 11.84 -2.77 -0.26
C VAL A 201 10.38 -2.42 0.04
N GLY A 202 10.11 -1.72 1.16
CA GLY A 202 8.77 -1.30 1.53
C GLY A 202 8.09 -0.44 0.45
N TYR A 203 8.83 0.49 -0.17
CA TYR A 203 8.32 1.27 -1.29
C TYR A 203 7.96 0.37 -2.48
N LEU A 204 8.85 -0.54 -2.88
CA LEU A 204 8.62 -1.41 -4.03
C LEU A 204 7.39 -2.31 -3.85
N GLU A 205 7.16 -2.82 -2.63
CA GLU A 205 6.02 -3.67 -2.30
C GLU A 205 4.68 -2.90 -2.22
N THR A 206 4.71 -1.57 -2.07
CA THR A 206 3.50 -0.76 -1.79
C THR A 206 3.16 0.27 -2.87
N GLN A 207 4.09 0.57 -3.78
CA GLN A 207 3.95 1.63 -4.79
C GLN A 207 2.74 1.50 -5.74
N GLY A 208 2.18 0.29 -5.91
CA GLY A 208 1.00 0.08 -6.74
C GLY A 208 -0.32 0.47 -6.07
N LEU A 209 -0.32 0.70 -4.74
CA LEU A 209 -1.53 0.89 -3.94
C LEU A 209 -1.58 2.26 -3.23
N TYR A 210 -0.44 2.91 -3.04
CA TYR A 210 -0.29 4.13 -2.27
C TYR A 210 0.45 5.20 -3.07
N ASP A 211 0.10 6.46 -2.82
CA ASP A 211 0.66 7.62 -3.55
C ASP A 211 1.59 8.46 -2.67
N CYS A 212 1.61 8.19 -1.36
CA CYS A 212 2.40 8.89 -0.37
C CYS A 212 3.11 7.89 0.55
N PHE A 213 4.40 8.14 0.82
CA PHE A 213 5.26 7.24 1.60
C PHE A 213 5.89 8.00 2.76
N ILE A 214 5.62 7.52 3.97
CA ILE A 214 6.24 8.04 5.19
C ILE A 214 7.29 7.04 5.65
N LEU A 215 8.55 7.46 5.61
CA LEU A 215 9.69 6.66 6.05
C LEU A 215 9.86 6.87 7.54
N HIS A 216 9.53 5.88 8.36
CA HIS A 216 9.33 6.07 9.79
C HIS A 216 10.19 5.13 10.63
N ASP A 217 10.88 5.66 11.64
CA ASP A 217 11.54 4.83 12.65
C ASP A 217 10.54 4.35 13.70
N VAL A 218 10.67 3.10 14.14
CA VAL A 218 9.71 2.47 15.06
C VAL A 218 9.68 3.12 16.45
N ASP A 219 10.72 3.86 16.83
CA ASP A 219 10.89 4.50 18.14
C ASP A 219 10.60 6.01 18.15
N LEU A 220 10.19 6.58 17.02
CA LEU A 220 9.69 7.96 16.97
C LEU A 220 8.17 7.94 17.08
N ILE A 221 7.60 8.78 17.94
CA ILE A 221 6.15 8.94 18.10
C ILE A 221 5.82 10.42 18.06
N PRO A 222 4.89 10.88 17.21
CA PRO A 222 4.51 12.29 17.15
C PRO A 222 3.74 12.70 18.41
N GLU A 223 4.12 13.83 18.98
CA GLU A 223 3.45 14.41 20.16
C GLU A 223 2.33 15.40 19.79
N ASP A 224 2.15 15.74 18.52
CA ASP A 224 1.15 16.72 18.08
C ASP A 224 0.48 16.23 16.79
N ASP A 225 -0.84 16.04 16.82
CA ASP A 225 -1.59 15.53 15.66
C ASP A 225 -1.82 16.54 14.54
N ARG A 226 -1.38 17.79 14.74
CA ARG A 226 -1.22 18.80 13.68
C ARG A 226 0.00 18.54 12.79
N ASN A 227 0.91 17.63 13.18
CA ASN A 227 1.92 17.08 12.27
C ASN A 227 1.26 16.08 11.32
N LEU A 228 0.78 16.57 10.17
CA LEU A 228 0.01 15.77 9.21
C LEU A 228 0.91 14.75 8.47
N TYR A 229 0.53 13.48 8.56
CA TYR A 229 1.14 12.34 7.86
C TYR A 229 0.62 12.26 6.42
N THR A 230 0.84 13.34 5.69
CA THR A 230 0.50 13.51 4.28
C THR A 230 1.71 14.04 3.51
N CYS A 231 1.78 13.75 2.22
CA CYS A 231 2.88 14.20 1.38
C CYS A 231 2.54 15.55 0.75
N PRO A 232 3.35 16.60 0.99
CA PRO A 232 3.27 17.82 0.21
C PRO A 232 4.02 17.66 -1.13
N GLU A 233 4.07 18.72 -1.94
CA GLU A 233 4.75 18.71 -3.25
C GLU A 233 6.26 18.46 -3.17
N GLN A 234 6.88 18.87 -2.06
CA GLN A 234 8.32 18.68 -1.81
C GLN A 234 8.54 17.67 -0.68
N PRO A 235 9.69 16.97 -0.62
CA PRO A 235 9.99 16.10 0.50
C PRO A 235 9.88 16.83 1.85
N ARG A 236 9.18 16.23 2.82
CA ARG A 236 8.99 16.79 4.16
C ARG A 236 9.78 16.01 5.19
N HIS A 237 10.61 16.70 5.97
CA HIS A 237 11.17 16.17 7.20
C HIS A 237 10.17 16.37 8.34
N MET A 238 9.73 15.29 8.98
CA MET A 238 8.63 15.32 9.95
C MET A 238 9.08 15.35 11.42
N SER A 239 10.22 14.74 11.74
CA SER A 239 10.80 14.68 13.09
C SER A 239 11.77 15.84 13.31
N VAL A 240 11.27 17.08 13.21
CA VAL A 240 12.11 18.29 13.26
C VAL A 240 12.62 18.58 14.67
N ALA A 241 11.80 18.34 15.69
CA ALA A 241 12.14 18.55 17.09
C ALA A 241 11.87 17.25 17.87
N MET A 242 12.93 16.64 18.40
CA MET A 242 12.85 15.36 19.11
C MET A 242 13.12 15.55 20.61
N SER A 243 12.40 14.83 21.45
CA SER A 243 12.57 14.87 22.91
C SER A 243 13.97 14.44 23.37
N THR A 244 14.58 13.48 22.65
CA THR A 244 15.97 13.04 22.87
C THR A 244 17.00 14.13 22.61
N MET A 245 16.62 15.15 21.84
CA MET A 245 17.41 16.35 21.55
C MET A 245 16.87 17.57 22.30
N ASN A 246 16.04 17.39 23.34
CA ASN A 246 15.38 18.48 24.08
C ASN A 246 14.64 19.50 23.19
N TYR A 247 14.14 19.05 22.04
CA TYR A 247 13.47 19.92 21.05
C TYR A 247 14.35 21.06 20.50
N THR A 248 15.68 20.92 20.56
CA THR A 248 16.64 21.88 19.98
C THR A 248 17.10 21.47 18.59
#